data_AF-A0A9E4FZU3-F1
#
_entry.id   AF-A0A9E4FZU3-F1
#
_cell.length_a   1.000
_cell.length_b   1.000
_cell.length_c   1.000
_cell.angle_alpha   90.00
_cell.angle_beta   90.00
_cell.angle_gamma   90.00
#
_symmetry.space_group_name_H-M   'P 1'
#
loop_
_entity.id
_entity.type
_entity.pdbx_description
1 polymer ?
#
loop_
_entity_poly.entity_id
_entity_poly.type
_entity_poly.pdbx_seq_one_letter_code
_entity_poly.pdbx_strand_id
1 'polypeptide(L)'
;MMPEAPFDPLKDAKDRSSHRPGSVEAADSAETVVETEERTAIARRTRYRGAGDPLFGFIIAAALSVGLTPLLPDSVELRYTLAWGALAGVSVLSWLLGNMERIGQERPENLGWGILYSVMLGIPFLVFLSRIVLAPAADRLFPGMSSGSLLAFLVFVMPIAETLFFRGLLQGQLAFWLVGLLATVWNIVLFFPVMWGAVTELPAVTAVIVILLLMMNLLYVYVRKRNGLAAAWICQIVANLIILYVPFLQ
;
A
#
# COMPACT_ATOMS: atom_id res chain seq x y z
N MET A 1 -5.77 -61.63 62.91
CA MET A 1 -5.01 -60.68 62.08
C MET A 1 -4.98 -61.23 60.66
N MET A 2 -5.82 -60.66 59.79
CA MET A 2 -5.86 -61.00 58.36
C MET A 2 -5.28 -59.82 57.56
N PRO A 3 -4.62 -60.07 56.42
CA PRO A 3 -4.04 -59.02 55.59
C PRO A 3 -5.12 -58.33 54.74
N GLU A 4 -5.09 -57.01 54.70
CA GLU A 4 -5.91 -56.18 53.81
C GLU A 4 -5.53 -56.43 52.34
N ALA A 5 -6.55 -56.57 51.49
CA ALA A 5 -6.40 -56.69 50.05
C ALA A 5 -6.09 -55.32 49.40
N PRO A 6 -5.33 -55.29 48.29
CA PRO A 6 -4.93 -54.05 47.63
C PRO A 6 -6.10 -53.40 46.88
N PHE A 7 -6.23 -52.09 47.06
CA PHE A 7 -7.19 -51.21 46.39
C PHE A 7 -6.86 -51.10 44.89
N ASP A 8 -7.81 -51.51 44.03
CA ASP A 8 -7.72 -51.41 42.57
C ASP A 8 -8.66 -50.29 42.06
N PRO A 9 -8.13 -49.10 41.70
CA PRO A 9 -8.93 -47.94 41.33
C PRO A 9 -9.55 -48.02 39.92
N LEU A 10 -9.31 -49.08 39.16
CA LEU A 10 -9.78 -49.17 37.76
C LEU A 10 -11.16 -49.83 37.60
N LYS A 11 -11.75 -50.36 38.67
CA LYS A 11 -13.03 -51.07 38.60
C LYS A 11 -14.26 -50.16 38.60
N ASP A 12 -14.13 -48.93 39.09
CA ASP A 12 -15.26 -47.99 39.27
C ASP A 12 -15.57 -47.11 38.05
N ALA A 13 -14.73 -47.14 37.01
CA ALA A 13 -14.91 -46.28 35.83
C ALA A 13 -15.90 -46.85 34.79
N LYS A 14 -16.30 -48.13 34.90
CA LYS A 14 -17.03 -48.82 33.82
C LYS A 14 -18.56 -48.74 33.93
N ASP A 15 -19.11 -48.28 35.05
CA ASP A 15 -20.56 -48.42 35.33
C ASP A 15 -21.39 -47.12 35.18
N ARG A 16 -20.80 -46.04 34.64
CA ARG A 16 -21.49 -44.72 34.50
C ARG A 16 -21.96 -44.36 33.09
N SER A 17 -21.97 -45.29 32.13
CA SER A 17 -22.28 -44.96 30.72
C SER A 17 -23.68 -45.34 30.21
N SER A 18 -24.61 -45.79 31.07
CA SER A 18 -25.89 -46.38 30.61
C SER A 18 -27.17 -45.56 30.84
N HIS A 19 -27.11 -44.23 30.97
CA HIS A 19 -28.32 -43.39 30.99
C HIS A 19 -28.15 -42.11 30.14
N ARG A 20 -28.65 -42.15 28.90
CA ARG A 20 -28.90 -40.97 28.05
C ARG A 20 -30.41 -40.75 27.93
N PRO A 21 -31.00 -39.80 28.67
CA PRO A 21 -32.23 -39.13 28.26
C PRO A 21 -31.87 -37.85 27.49
N GLY A 22 -32.55 -37.58 26.37
CA GLY A 22 -32.50 -36.26 25.71
C GLY A 22 -31.98 -36.28 24.28
N SER A 23 -32.79 -36.80 23.34
CA SER A 23 -32.54 -36.72 21.90
C SER A 23 -33.56 -35.82 21.16
N VAL A 24 -34.25 -34.92 21.87
CA VAL A 24 -35.29 -34.04 21.27
C VAL A 24 -34.91 -32.55 21.32
N GLU A 25 -33.97 -32.13 22.17
CA GLU A 25 -33.62 -30.72 22.38
C GLU A 25 -32.46 -30.21 21.49
N ALA A 26 -31.77 -31.13 20.80
CA ALA A 26 -30.61 -30.81 19.96
C ALA A 26 -30.97 -30.30 18.55
N ALA A 27 -32.21 -30.51 18.09
CA ALA A 27 -32.64 -30.08 16.76
C ALA A 27 -33.02 -28.58 16.73
N ASP A 28 -33.72 -28.10 17.75
CA ASP A 28 -34.18 -26.70 17.86
C ASP A 28 -33.03 -25.71 18.13
N SER A 29 -32.00 -26.19 18.85
CA SER A 29 -30.78 -25.42 19.16
C SER A 29 -29.84 -25.25 17.98
N ALA A 30 -29.89 -26.16 16.98
CA ALA A 30 -29.01 -26.10 15.82
C ALA A 30 -29.53 -25.11 14.76
N GLU A 31 -30.85 -25.02 14.60
CA GLU A 31 -31.50 -24.17 13.59
C GLU A 31 -31.36 -22.67 13.94
N THR A 32 -31.45 -22.33 15.23
CA THR A 32 -31.27 -20.95 15.72
C THR A 32 -29.82 -20.46 15.65
N VAL A 33 -28.82 -21.35 15.81
CA VAL A 33 -27.39 -21.00 15.68
C VAL A 33 -27.01 -20.76 14.22
N VAL A 34 -27.52 -21.58 13.30
CA VAL A 34 -27.29 -21.42 11.86
C VAL A 34 -27.92 -20.13 11.34
N GLU A 35 -29.16 -19.80 11.73
CA GLU A 35 -29.81 -18.56 11.30
C GLU A 35 -29.13 -17.30 11.87
N THR A 36 -28.57 -17.40 13.09
CA THR A 36 -27.81 -16.32 13.72
C THR A 36 -26.45 -16.13 13.03
N GLU A 37 -25.70 -17.20 12.74
CA GLU A 37 -24.45 -17.11 11.99
C GLU A 37 -24.67 -16.60 10.56
N GLU A 38 -25.73 -17.04 9.88
CA GLU A 38 -26.04 -16.64 8.53
C GLU A 38 -26.50 -15.17 8.47
N ARG A 39 -27.35 -14.71 9.40
CA ARG A 39 -27.68 -13.28 9.52
C ARG A 39 -26.47 -12.43 9.88
N THR A 40 -25.53 -12.94 10.68
CA THR A 40 -24.28 -12.22 11.02
C THR A 40 -23.33 -12.18 9.83
N ALA A 41 -23.27 -13.24 9.02
CA ALA A 41 -22.50 -13.32 7.78
C ALA A 41 -23.08 -12.43 6.67
N ILE A 42 -24.41 -12.39 6.54
CA ILE A 42 -25.11 -11.49 5.62
C ILE A 42 -24.93 -10.04 6.08
N ALA A 43 -25.10 -9.73 7.37
CA ALA A 43 -24.87 -8.41 7.93
C ALA A 43 -23.40 -7.95 7.78
N ARG A 44 -22.41 -8.86 7.88
CA ARG A 44 -21.00 -8.58 7.54
C ARG A 44 -20.80 -8.32 6.04
N ARG A 45 -21.51 -9.02 5.16
CA ARG A 45 -21.46 -8.79 3.70
C ARG A 45 -22.17 -7.51 3.27
N THR A 46 -23.18 -7.04 4.00
CA THR A 46 -23.89 -5.78 3.72
C THR A 46 -23.36 -4.58 4.49
N ARG A 47 -22.34 -4.75 5.37
CA ARG A 47 -21.64 -3.62 5.98
C ARG A 47 -20.77 -2.91 4.93
N TYR A 48 -21.45 -2.02 4.21
CA TYR A 48 -20.90 -0.79 3.64
C TYR A 48 -20.06 -0.90 2.36
N ARG A 49 -20.71 -1.27 1.26
CA ARG A 49 -20.13 -1.27 -0.10
C ARG A 49 -20.13 0.10 -0.80
N GLY A 50 -20.65 1.15 -0.16
CA GLY A 50 -20.97 2.43 -0.84
C GLY A 50 -20.11 3.65 -0.50
N ALA A 51 -19.45 3.69 0.67
CA ALA A 51 -18.76 4.91 1.11
C ALA A 51 -17.42 4.66 1.83
N GLY A 52 -16.82 3.47 1.65
CA GLY A 52 -15.54 3.12 2.26
C GLY A 52 -14.54 2.40 1.37
N ASP A 53 -14.82 2.22 0.06
CA ASP A 53 -13.90 1.52 -0.84
C ASP A 53 -12.77 2.46 -1.30
N PRO A 54 -11.52 2.24 -0.86
CA PRO A 54 -10.39 3.09 -1.24
C PRO A 54 -10.07 3.04 -2.74
N LEU A 55 -10.53 2.00 -3.47
CA LEU A 55 -10.39 1.95 -4.92
C LEU A 55 -11.21 3.02 -5.62
N PHE A 56 -12.36 3.43 -5.06
CA PHE A 56 -13.14 4.53 -5.61
C PHE A 56 -12.34 5.85 -5.59
N GLY A 57 -11.65 6.10 -4.47
CA GLY A 57 -10.73 7.22 -4.34
C GLY A 57 -9.60 7.20 -5.36
N PHE A 58 -9.04 6.02 -5.62
CA PHE A 58 -8.00 5.82 -6.64
C PHE A 58 -8.53 6.15 -8.05
N ILE A 59 -9.72 5.64 -8.40
CA ILE A 59 -10.33 5.86 -9.72
C ILE A 59 -10.61 7.34 -9.94
N ILE A 60 -11.14 8.06 -8.93
CA ILE A 60 -11.35 9.51 -9.02
C ILE A 60 -10.03 10.24 -9.23
N ALA A 61 -9.00 9.93 -8.45
CA ALA A 61 -7.70 10.58 -8.59
C ALA A 61 -7.08 10.31 -9.97
N ALA A 62 -7.20 9.08 -10.47
CA ALA A 62 -6.72 8.70 -11.80
C ALA A 62 -7.50 9.42 -12.91
N ALA A 63 -8.83 9.47 -12.81
CA ALA A 63 -9.68 10.19 -13.75
C ALA A 63 -9.38 11.69 -13.77
N LEU A 64 -9.14 12.29 -12.60
CA LEU A 64 -8.69 13.68 -12.50
C LEU A 64 -7.34 13.88 -13.17
N SER A 65 -6.35 13.02 -12.90
CA SER A 65 -5.01 13.09 -13.52
C SER A 65 -5.05 13.01 -15.04
N VAL A 66 -5.93 12.16 -15.59
CA VAL A 66 -6.20 12.05 -17.04
C VAL A 66 -6.94 13.28 -17.56
N GLY A 67 -7.95 13.79 -16.85
CA GLY A 67 -8.69 14.99 -17.23
C GLY A 67 -7.84 16.27 -17.23
N LEU A 68 -6.74 16.28 -16.47
CA LEU A 68 -5.77 17.37 -16.43
C LEU A 68 -4.70 17.29 -17.54
N THR A 69 -4.74 16.27 -18.41
CA THR A 69 -3.80 16.13 -19.55
C THR A 69 -3.76 17.35 -20.47
N PRO A 70 -4.87 18.06 -20.77
CA PRO A 70 -4.84 19.26 -21.60
C PRO A 70 -4.04 20.45 -21.04
N LEU A 71 -3.62 20.40 -19.78
CA LEU A 71 -2.74 21.41 -19.18
C LEU A 71 -1.26 21.24 -19.57
N LEU A 72 -0.92 20.15 -20.27
CA LEU A 72 0.42 19.88 -20.75
C LEU A 72 0.67 20.59 -22.08
N PRO A 73 1.88 21.16 -22.30
CA PRO A 73 3.04 21.16 -21.41
C PRO A 73 3.11 22.37 -20.45
N ASP A 74 2.25 23.37 -20.62
CA ASP A 74 2.44 24.70 -20.04
C ASP A 74 2.32 24.77 -18.51
N SER A 75 1.63 23.81 -17.87
CA SER A 75 1.34 23.84 -16.43
C SER A 75 1.53 22.47 -15.76
N VAL A 76 2.70 21.86 -15.94
CA VAL A 76 3.03 20.56 -15.33
C VAL A 76 2.98 20.60 -13.80
N GLU A 77 3.52 21.66 -13.17
CA GLU A 77 3.50 21.83 -11.71
C GLU A 77 2.07 21.79 -11.16
N LEU A 78 1.15 22.53 -11.79
CA LEU A 78 -0.26 22.56 -11.38
C LEU A 78 -0.92 21.18 -11.50
N ARG A 79 -0.65 20.46 -12.60
CA ARG A 79 -1.17 19.10 -12.78
C ARG A 79 -0.72 18.17 -11.65
N TYR A 80 0.57 18.21 -11.29
CA TYR A 80 1.11 17.38 -10.21
C TYR A 80 0.56 17.78 -8.84
N THR A 81 0.47 19.09 -8.54
CA THR A 81 -0.15 19.57 -7.29
C THR A 81 -1.59 19.11 -7.17
N LEU A 82 -2.39 19.20 -8.23
CA LEU A 82 -3.79 18.78 -8.22
C LEU A 82 -3.94 17.26 -8.11
N ALA A 83 -3.13 16.50 -8.87
CA ALA A 83 -3.20 15.04 -8.87
C ALA A 83 -2.78 14.44 -7.50
N TRP A 84 -1.63 14.82 -6.97
CA TRP A 84 -1.21 14.39 -5.63
C TRP A 84 -2.08 15.01 -4.53
N GLY A 85 -2.54 16.24 -4.70
CA GLY A 85 -3.45 16.90 -3.77
C GLY A 85 -4.78 16.16 -3.63
N ALA A 86 -5.36 15.68 -4.73
CA ALA A 86 -6.57 14.85 -4.69
C ALA A 86 -6.32 13.53 -3.96
N LEU A 87 -5.20 12.86 -4.24
CA LEU A 87 -4.84 11.59 -3.62
C LEU A 87 -4.55 11.75 -2.11
N ALA A 88 -3.87 12.82 -1.71
CA ALA A 88 -3.70 13.21 -0.31
C ALA A 88 -5.03 13.57 0.35
N GLY A 89 -5.89 14.34 -0.31
CA GLY A 89 -7.20 14.73 0.19
C GLY A 89 -8.11 13.54 0.47
N VAL A 90 -8.17 12.58 -0.45
CA VAL A 90 -8.90 11.31 -0.24
C VAL A 90 -8.32 10.53 0.94
N SER A 91 -6.99 10.51 1.09
CA SER A 91 -6.33 9.82 2.20
C SER A 91 -6.66 10.44 3.55
N VAL A 92 -6.61 11.77 3.65
CA VAL A 92 -6.94 12.52 4.86
C VAL A 92 -8.43 12.34 5.20
N LEU A 93 -9.33 12.42 4.21
CA LEU A 93 -10.75 12.19 4.43
C LEU A 93 -10.99 10.77 4.96
N SER A 94 -10.34 9.77 4.38
CA SER A 94 -10.45 8.37 4.83
C SER A 94 -9.90 8.16 6.25
N TRP A 95 -8.84 8.89 6.61
CA TRP A 95 -8.30 8.91 7.96
C TRP A 95 -9.29 9.53 8.96
N LEU A 96 -9.90 10.67 8.63
CA LEU A 96 -10.92 11.33 9.47
C LEU A 96 -12.17 10.46 9.67
N LEU A 97 -12.54 9.68 8.66
CA LEU A 97 -13.65 8.72 8.75
C LEU A 97 -13.30 7.44 9.52
N GLY A 98 -12.07 7.33 10.05
CA GLY A 98 -11.63 6.20 10.87
C GLY A 98 -11.32 4.92 10.08
N ASN A 99 -11.16 5.02 8.77
CA ASN A 99 -10.95 3.87 7.87
C ASN A 99 -9.46 3.55 7.64
N MET A 100 -8.56 4.25 8.33
CA MET A 100 -7.11 4.10 8.22
C MET A 100 -6.52 3.54 9.52
N GLU A 101 -5.51 2.69 9.40
CA GLU A 101 -4.78 2.15 10.55
C GLU A 101 -4.15 3.30 11.36
N ARG A 102 -4.33 3.29 12.69
CA ARG A 102 -3.76 4.32 13.55
C ARG A 102 -2.24 4.22 13.49
N ILE A 103 -1.58 5.35 13.26
CA ILE A 103 -0.12 5.45 13.26
C ILE A 103 0.37 5.05 14.65
N GLY A 104 1.00 3.87 14.73
CA GLY A 104 1.57 3.34 15.96
C GLY A 104 2.88 4.05 16.33
N GLN A 105 3.40 3.75 17.52
CA GLN A 105 4.75 4.17 17.88
C GLN A 105 5.77 3.35 17.08
N GLU A 106 6.44 4.00 16.13
CA GLU A 106 7.52 3.41 15.35
C GLU A 106 8.85 3.54 16.10
N ARG A 107 9.66 2.50 16.03
CA ARG A 107 11.01 2.49 16.60
C ARG A 107 11.97 3.29 15.69
N PRO A 108 12.86 4.15 16.23
CA PRO A 108 13.77 4.95 15.40
C PRO A 108 14.68 4.10 14.51
N GLU A 109 15.00 2.87 14.93
CA GLU A 109 15.80 1.92 14.15
C GLU A 109 15.12 1.55 12.81
N ASN A 110 13.79 1.56 12.77
CA ASN A 110 13.03 1.28 11.55
C ASN A 110 13.28 2.33 10.45
N LEU A 111 13.51 3.59 10.83
CA LEU A 111 13.81 4.66 9.87
C LEU A 111 15.15 4.40 9.18
N GLY A 112 16.15 3.94 9.95
CA GLY A 112 17.46 3.56 9.41
C GLY A 112 17.37 2.45 8.36
N TRP A 113 16.49 1.47 8.57
CA TRP A 113 16.22 0.42 7.57
C TRP A 113 15.61 0.98 6.28
N GLY A 114 14.68 1.94 6.38
CA GLY A 114 14.10 2.61 5.21
C GLY A 114 15.16 3.27 4.33
N ILE A 115 16.09 4.01 4.96
CA ILE A 115 17.23 4.61 4.28
C ILE A 115 18.10 3.53 3.64
N LEU A 116 18.49 2.50 4.40
CA LEU A 116 19.37 1.44 3.90
C LEU A 116 18.78 0.74 2.67
N TYR A 117 17.49 0.38 2.70
CA TYR A 117 16.83 -0.27 1.57
C TYR A 117 16.77 0.62 0.32
N SER A 118 16.48 1.92 0.50
CA SER A 118 16.45 2.87 -0.61
C SER A 118 17.82 3.10 -1.23
N VAL A 119 18.89 3.14 -0.43
CA VAL A 119 20.27 3.28 -0.88
C VAL A 119 20.72 2.02 -1.62
N MET A 120 20.40 0.84 -1.07
CA MET A 120 20.72 -0.45 -1.66
C MET A 120 20.08 -0.62 -3.05
N LEU A 121 18.85 -0.13 -3.24
CA LEU A 121 18.19 -0.11 -4.54
C LEU A 121 18.73 1.01 -5.44
N GLY A 122 18.80 2.24 -4.91
CA GLY A 122 19.04 3.46 -5.68
C GLY A 122 20.47 3.61 -6.19
N ILE A 123 21.50 3.24 -5.42
CA ILE A 123 22.90 3.41 -5.85
C ILE A 123 23.21 2.62 -7.13
N PRO A 124 22.88 1.32 -7.25
CA PRO A 124 23.10 0.59 -8.49
C PRO A 124 22.43 1.27 -9.68
N PHE A 125 21.18 1.70 -9.56
CA PHE A 125 20.48 2.40 -10.64
C PHE A 125 21.13 3.74 -10.98
N LEU A 126 21.57 4.51 -9.98
CA LEU A 126 22.28 5.76 -10.21
C LEU A 126 23.61 5.49 -10.95
N VAL A 127 24.41 4.52 -10.50
CA VAL A 127 25.72 4.26 -11.12
C VAL A 127 25.59 3.75 -12.55
N PHE A 128 24.68 2.79 -12.80
CA PHE A 128 24.58 2.12 -14.10
C PHE A 128 23.64 2.79 -15.09
N LEU A 129 22.55 3.42 -14.62
CA LEU A 129 21.50 3.95 -15.49
C LEU A 129 21.44 5.49 -15.52
N SER A 130 22.20 6.24 -14.70
CA SER A 130 22.02 7.70 -14.59
C SER A 130 22.05 8.42 -15.93
N ARG A 131 23.11 8.21 -16.71
CA ARG A 131 23.30 8.94 -17.99
C ARG A 131 22.38 8.48 -19.11
N ILE A 132 21.98 7.21 -19.10
CA ILE A 132 21.26 6.59 -20.22
C ILE A 132 19.75 6.75 -20.06
N VAL A 133 19.26 6.62 -18.81
CA VAL A 133 17.83 6.53 -18.52
C VAL A 133 17.39 7.60 -17.53
N LEU A 134 18.05 7.74 -16.37
CA LEU A 134 17.48 8.56 -15.29
C LEU A 134 17.57 10.07 -15.56
N ALA A 135 18.72 10.60 -15.99
CA ALA A 135 18.85 12.03 -16.28
C ALA A 135 17.91 12.47 -17.42
N PRO A 136 17.87 11.77 -18.57
CA PRO A 136 16.91 12.13 -19.62
C PRO A 136 15.44 11.91 -19.20
N ALA A 137 15.16 10.99 -18.27
CA ALA A 137 13.82 10.82 -17.73
C ALA A 137 13.46 11.95 -16.77
N ALA A 138 14.35 12.36 -15.87
CA ALA A 138 14.11 13.43 -14.90
C ALA A 138 13.79 14.76 -15.60
N ASP A 139 14.54 15.12 -16.64
CA ASP A 139 14.29 16.32 -17.44
C ASP A 139 12.91 16.32 -18.10
N ARG A 140 12.48 15.15 -18.59
CA ARG A 140 11.18 14.98 -19.26
C ARG A 140 10.01 14.86 -18.29
N LEU A 141 10.25 14.34 -17.09
CA LEU A 141 9.25 14.21 -16.04
C LEU A 141 8.92 15.56 -15.41
N PHE A 142 9.90 16.44 -15.31
CA PHE A 142 9.80 17.73 -14.62
C PHE A 142 10.24 18.90 -15.52
N PRO A 143 9.65 19.06 -16.72
CA PRO A 143 10.09 20.07 -17.67
C PRO A 143 9.84 21.47 -17.10
N GLY A 144 10.88 22.31 -17.11
CA GLY A 144 10.79 23.71 -16.70
C GLY A 144 10.64 23.94 -15.19
N MET A 145 10.73 22.91 -14.35
CA MET A 145 10.68 23.08 -12.90
C MET A 145 12.01 23.60 -12.35
N SER A 146 11.94 24.48 -11.36
CA SER A 146 13.15 24.85 -10.61
C SER A 146 13.60 23.69 -9.72
N SER A 147 14.91 23.60 -9.44
CA SER A 147 15.46 22.57 -8.54
C SER A 147 14.82 22.62 -7.14
N GLY A 148 14.50 23.83 -6.65
CA GLY A 148 13.81 24.02 -5.37
C GLY A 148 12.37 23.50 -5.38
N SER A 149 11.61 23.78 -6.45
CA SER A 149 10.26 23.24 -6.63
C SER A 149 10.29 21.71 -6.69
N LEU A 150 11.20 21.15 -7.50
CA LEU A 150 11.35 19.70 -7.63
C LEU A 150 11.68 19.04 -6.29
N LEU A 151 12.63 19.60 -5.54
CA LEU A 151 12.98 19.09 -4.21
C LEU A 151 11.76 19.09 -3.26
N ALA A 152 10.98 20.17 -3.26
CA ALA A 152 9.77 20.25 -2.44
C ALA A 152 8.73 19.18 -2.82
N PHE A 153 8.55 18.91 -4.12
CA PHE A 153 7.68 17.84 -4.59
C PHE A 153 8.18 16.46 -4.19
N LEU A 154 9.47 16.18 -4.40
CA LEU A 154 10.06 14.86 -4.18
C LEU A 154 10.19 14.49 -2.70
N VAL A 155 10.30 15.48 -1.80
CA VAL A 155 10.45 15.28 -0.36
C VAL A 155 9.09 15.33 0.37
N PHE A 156 8.22 16.27 -0.02
CA PHE A 156 6.97 16.50 0.71
C PHE A 156 5.75 16.00 -0.05
N VAL A 157 5.43 16.62 -1.19
CA VAL A 157 4.13 16.43 -1.85
C VAL A 157 3.91 14.98 -2.28
N MET A 158 4.85 14.44 -3.06
CA MET A 158 4.76 13.10 -3.62
C MET A 158 4.80 12.02 -2.52
N PRO A 159 5.80 12.00 -1.61
CA PRO A 159 5.87 10.96 -0.58
C PRO A 159 4.70 10.98 0.39
N ILE A 160 4.21 12.18 0.78
CA ILE A 160 3.06 12.29 1.70
C ILE A 160 1.81 11.73 1.03
N ALA A 161 1.49 12.18 -0.19
CA ALA A 161 0.29 11.72 -0.89
C ALA A 161 0.33 10.21 -1.10
N GLU A 162 1.40 9.70 -1.71
CA GLU A 162 1.48 8.29 -2.09
C GLU A 162 1.59 7.36 -0.89
N THR A 163 2.36 7.74 0.14
CA THR A 163 2.49 6.90 1.34
C THR A 163 1.18 6.84 2.11
N LEU A 164 0.49 7.97 2.31
CA LEU A 164 -0.79 7.96 3.00
C LEU A 164 -1.83 7.13 2.25
N PHE A 165 -1.90 7.26 0.92
CA PHE A 165 -2.90 6.56 0.14
C PHE A 165 -2.58 5.08 -0.06
N PHE A 166 -1.42 4.75 -0.63
CA PHE A 166 -1.12 3.36 -0.97
C PHE A 166 -0.79 2.55 0.28
N ARG A 167 0.01 3.11 1.20
CA ARG A 167 0.54 2.35 2.35
C ARG A 167 -0.28 2.55 3.61
N GLY A 168 -0.85 3.74 3.80
CA GLY A 168 -1.76 4.02 4.91
C GLY A 168 -3.16 3.43 4.67
N LEU A 169 -3.75 3.71 3.52
CA LEU A 169 -5.14 3.33 3.23
C LEU A 169 -5.26 1.96 2.53
N LEU A 170 -4.69 1.82 1.33
CA LEU A 170 -4.92 0.62 0.49
C LEU A 170 -4.28 -0.65 1.07
N GLN A 171 -3.08 -0.57 1.65
CA GLN A 171 -2.37 -1.73 2.18
C GLN A 171 -2.98 -2.32 3.46
N GLY A 172 -3.96 -1.65 4.09
CA GLY A 172 -4.78 -2.23 5.15
C GLY A 172 -5.88 -3.16 4.62
N GLN A 173 -6.28 -3.00 3.36
CA GLN A 173 -7.46 -3.66 2.79
C GLN A 173 -7.14 -4.59 1.62
N LEU A 174 -6.05 -4.34 0.91
CA LEU A 174 -5.64 -5.08 -0.28
C LEU A 174 -4.38 -5.91 -0.05
N ALA A 175 -4.19 -6.91 -0.91
CA ALA A 175 -3.00 -7.74 -0.90
C ALA A 175 -1.76 -6.91 -1.25
N PHE A 176 -0.63 -7.24 -0.60
CA PHE A 176 0.68 -6.60 -0.77
C PHE A 176 1.04 -6.26 -2.23
N TRP A 177 1.06 -7.26 -3.10
CA TRP A 177 1.45 -7.13 -4.51
C TRP A 177 0.51 -6.22 -5.31
N LEU A 178 -0.79 -6.26 -5.01
CA LEU A 178 -1.81 -5.46 -5.70
C LEU A 178 -1.63 -3.97 -5.40
N VAL A 179 -1.27 -3.61 -4.16
CA VAL A 179 -0.97 -2.22 -3.79
C VAL A 179 0.24 -1.69 -4.56
N GLY A 180 1.31 -2.49 -4.66
CA GLY A 180 2.48 -2.13 -5.45
C GLY A 180 2.15 -1.95 -6.94
N LEU A 181 1.30 -2.81 -7.49
CA LEU A 181 0.84 -2.69 -8.87
C LEU A 181 -0.04 -1.44 -9.08
N LEU A 182 -0.99 -1.16 -8.18
CA LEU A 182 -1.84 0.04 -8.24
C LEU A 182 -1.02 1.33 -8.13
N ALA A 183 -0.03 1.37 -7.24
CA ALA A 183 0.91 2.50 -7.14
C ALA A 183 1.72 2.68 -8.42
N THR A 184 2.05 1.58 -9.11
CA THR A 184 2.75 1.63 -10.39
C THR A 184 1.84 2.15 -11.50
N VAL A 185 0.60 1.68 -11.54
CA VAL A 185 -0.43 2.20 -12.48
C VAL A 185 -0.65 3.69 -12.25
N TRP A 186 -0.70 4.14 -11.00
CA TRP A 186 -0.78 5.57 -10.67
C TRP A 186 0.40 6.36 -11.26
N ASN A 187 1.63 5.90 -11.03
CA ASN A 187 2.82 6.56 -11.57
C ASN A 187 2.80 6.60 -13.09
N ILE A 188 2.34 5.53 -13.75
CA ILE A 188 2.17 5.50 -15.22
C ILE A 188 1.15 6.56 -15.65
N VAL A 189 -0.04 6.59 -15.04
CA VAL A 189 -1.09 7.58 -15.37
C VAL A 189 -0.61 9.01 -15.15
N LEU A 190 0.19 9.25 -14.11
CA LEU A 190 0.69 10.57 -13.77
C LEU A 190 1.82 11.00 -14.74
N PHE A 191 2.79 10.14 -14.99
CA PHE A 191 4.02 10.50 -15.72
C PHE A 191 3.97 10.27 -17.23
N PHE A 192 3.30 9.23 -17.72
CA PHE A 192 3.32 8.90 -19.16
C PHE A 192 2.75 9.99 -20.06
N PRO A 193 1.66 10.69 -19.69
CA PRO A 193 1.16 11.79 -20.53
C PRO A 193 2.17 12.92 -20.72
N VAL A 194 3.06 13.17 -19.74
CA VAL A 194 4.12 14.18 -19.84
C VAL A 194 5.24 13.71 -20.77
N MET A 195 5.55 12.41 -20.72
CA MET A 195 6.63 11.81 -21.51
C MET A 195 6.16 11.21 -22.85
N TRP A 196 4.96 11.57 -23.34
CA TRP A 196 4.33 10.86 -24.46
C TRP A 196 5.23 10.73 -25.70
N GLY A 197 5.96 11.80 -26.06
CA GLY A 197 6.93 11.75 -27.17
C GLY A 197 8.04 10.72 -26.94
N ALA A 198 8.66 10.71 -25.77
CA ALA A 198 9.73 9.78 -25.42
C ALA A 198 9.25 8.31 -25.33
N VAL A 199 8.01 8.10 -24.89
CA VAL A 199 7.40 6.77 -24.83
C VAL A 199 7.33 6.14 -26.22
N THR A 200 6.99 6.93 -27.24
CA THR A 200 6.88 6.44 -28.62
C THR A 200 8.22 6.25 -29.31
N GLU A 201 9.21 7.08 -29.00
CA GLU A 201 10.53 7.03 -29.66
C GLU A 201 11.44 5.94 -29.07
N LEU A 202 11.37 5.71 -27.76
CA LEU A 202 12.28 4.80 -27.05
C LEU A 202 11.49 3.83 -26.14
N PRO A 203 10.81 2.82 -26.73
CA PRO A 203 9.97 1.89 -25.96
C PRO A 203 10.78 1.04 -24.97
N ALA A 204 12.04 0.71 -25.31
CA ALA A 204 12.92 -0.03 -24.41
C ALA A 204 13.26 0.75 -23.13
N VAL A 205 13.55 2.05 -23.25
CA VAL A 205 13.83 2.92 -22.09
C VAL A 205 12.58 3.07 -21.22
N THR A 206 11.42 3.22 -21.87
CA THR A 206 10.13 3.28 -21.18
C THR A 206 9.85 2.00 -20.38
N ALA A 207 10.12 0.83 -20.96
CA ALA A 207 9.97 -0.44 -20.25
C ALA A 207 10.87 -0.50 -19.01
N VAL A 208 12.12 -0.05 -19.11
CA VAL A 208 13.04 0.03 -17.97
C VAL A 208 12.50 0.97 -16.89
N ILE A 209 11.97 2.14 -17.24
CA ILE A 209 11.35 3.07 -16.28
C ILE A 209 10.15 2.42 -15.58
N VAL A 210 9.27 1.73 -16.31
CA VAL A 210 8.11 1.03 -15.71
C VAL A 210 8.56 -0.05 -14.75
N ILE A 211 9.57 -0.85 -15.12
CA ILE A 211 10.14 -1.88 -14.25
C ILE A 211 10.74 -1.23 -13.00
N LEU A 212 11.48 -0.13 -13.15
CA LEU A 212 12.06 0.61 -12.04
C LEU A 212 10.98 1.14 -11.08
N LEU A 213 9.92 1.76 -11.61
CA LEU A 213 8.78 2.24 -10.83
C LEU A 213 8.08 1.09 -10.08
N LEU A 214 7.91 -0.06 -10.74
CA LEU A 214 7.34 -1.25 -10.12
C LEU A 214 8.21 -1.76 -8.97
N MET A 215 9.52 -1.89 -9.20
CA MET A 215 10.48 -2.33 -8.18
C MET A 215 10.48 -1.38 -6.98
N MET A 216 10.51 -0.07 -7.22
CA MET A 216 10.43 0.95 -6.17
C MET A 216 9.12 0.83 -5.38
N ASN A 217 7.98 0.76 -6.06
CA ASN A 217 6.69 0.65 -5.40
C ASN A 217 6.56 -0.62 -4.55
N LEU A 218 7.02 -1.76 -5.06
CA LEU A 218 7.06 -3.01 -4.30
C LEU A 218 7.99 -2.92 -3.10
N LEU A 219 9.17 -2.30 -3.25
CA LEU A 219 10.10 -2.06 -2.14
C LEU A 219 9.42 -1.24 -1.05
N TYR A 220 8.74 -0.16 -1.41
CA TYR A 220 8.11 0.71 -0.42
C TYR A 220 6.98 0.01 0.34
N VAL A 221 6.15 -0.78 -0.35
CA VAL A 221 5.11 -1.61 0.29
C VAL A 221 5.76 -2.66 1.21
N TYR A 222 6.93 -3.18 0.83
CA TYR A 222 7.68 -4.17 1.63
C TYR A 222 8.22 -3.55 2.90
N VAL A 223 8.87 -2.40 2.79
CA VAL A 223 9.39 -1.64 3.94
C VAL A 223 8.25 -1.27 4.88
N ARG A 224 7.07 -0.86 4.39
CA ARG A 224 5.91 -0.61 5.27
C ARG A 224 5.49 -1.86 6.03
N LYS A 225 5.44 -3.02 5.36
CA LYS A 225 5.03 -4.28 6.00
C LYS A 225 6.01 -4.74 7.08
N ARG A 226 7.32 -4.48 6.92
CA ARG A 226 8.37 -4.97 7.83
C ARG A 226 8.77 -3.97 8.91
N ASN A 227 8.86 -2.70 8.55
CA ASN A 227 9.45 -1.64 9.37
C ASN A 227 8.46 -0.49 9.65
N GLY A 228 7.24 -0.55 9.13
CA GLY A 228 6.21 0.42 9.45
C GLY A 228 6.12 1.62 8.50
N LEU A 229 5.14 2.49 8.76
CA LEU A 229 4.74 3.53 7.80
C LEU A 229 5.81 4.62 7.64
N ALA A 230 6.40 5.07 8.76
CA ALA A 230 7.43 6.10 8.75
C ALA A 230 8.70 5.64 8.01
N ALA A 231 9.08 4.36 8.17
CA ALA A 231 10.22 3.79 7.45
C ALA A 231 10.00 3.79 5.93
N ALA A 232 8.79 3.46 5.48
CA ALA A 232 8.44 3.48 4.05
C ALA A 232 8.42 4.90 3.47
N TRP A 233 7.94 5.88 4.25
CA TRP A 233 7.96 7.28 3.87
C TRP A 233 9.39 7.79 3.65
N ILE A 234 10.29 7.54 4.61
CA ILE A 234 11.71 7.90 4.49
C ILE A 234 12.38 7.15 3.33
N CYS A 235 12.07 5.85 3.17
CA CYS A 235 12.56 5.05 2.05
C CYS A 235 12.18 5.69 0.70
N GLN A 236 10.94 6.15 0.55
CA GLN A 236 10.48 6.83 -0.65
C GLN A 236 11.19 8.16 -0.88
N ILE A 237 11.38 8.98 0.15
CA ILE A 237 12.10 10.25 0.03
C ILE A 237 13.52 10.01 -0.48
N VAL A 238 14.27 9.12 0.18
CA VAL A 238 15.67 8.88 -0.17
C VAL A 238 15.79 8.25 -1.56
N ALA A 239 14.90 7.32 -1.93
CA ALA A 239 14.88 6.75 -3.27
C ALA A 239 14.55 7.81 -4.34
N ASN A 240 13.58 8.70 -4.10
CA ASN A 240 13.28 9.81 -4.99
C ASN A 240 14.46 10.76 -5.16
N LEU A 241 15.18 11.07 -4.07
CA LEU A 241 16.37 11.92 -4.14
C LEU A 241 17.48 11.27 -4.98
N ILE A 242 17.76 9.98 -4.75
CA ILE A 242 18.81 9.26 -5.46
C ILE A 242 18.44 9.06 -6.94
N ILE A 243 17.20 8.67 -7.24
CA ILE A 243 16.79 8.22 -8.58
C ILE A 243 16.30 9.39 -9.46
N LEU A 244 15.73 10.43 -8.88
CA LEU A 244 15.14 11.55 -9.65
C LEU A 244 15.92 12.85 -9.45
N TYR A 245 16.21 13.24 -8.20
CA TYR A 245 16.82 14.54 -7.92
C TYR A 245 18.30 14.60 -8.30
N VAL A 246 19.11 13.59 -7.95
CA VAL A 246 20.54 13.59 -8.29
C VAL A 246 20.77 13.60 -9.82
N PRO A 247 20.08 12.79 -10.64
CA PRO A 247 20.22 12.84 -12.09
C PRO A 247 19.74 14.14 -12.72
N PHE A 248 18.75 14.81 -12.11
CA PHE A 248 18.27 16.14 -12.56
C PHE A 248 19.31 17.26 -12.40
N LEU A 249 20.30 17.08 -11.52
CA LEU A 249 21.37 18.07 -11.31
C LEU A 249 22.58 17.88 -12.24
N GLN A 250 22.59 16.81 -13.06
CA GLN A 250 23.72 16.46 -13.94
C GLN A 250 23.58 17.11 -15.31
#